data_AF-A0A6G2QLX3-F1
#
_entry.id   AF-A0A6G2QLX3-F1
#
_cell.length_a   1.000
_cell.length_b   1.000
_cell.length_c   1.000
_cell.angle_alpha   90.00
_cell.angle_beta   90.00
_cell.angle_gamma   90.00
#
_symmetry.space_group_name_H-M   'P 1'
#
loop_
_entity.id
_entity.type
_entity.pdbx_description
1 polymer ?
#
loop_
_entity_poly.entity_id
_entity_poly.type
_entity_poly.pdbx_seq_one_letter_code
_entity_poly.pdbx_strand_id
1 'polypeptide(L)'
;MSRRRIAAVTAALVLAGSAPVLLPAATASAAACSSYPNWVAGKAYNAGDIVRYTDGRAYIAEHANPGYDPTISTWYWEPYACDNGPGTPVGNFVVTEAQFNQMFPNRNPFYTYSGLTAALSAYPGFATTGSDTVKKQEAAAFLANVSHETGG
;
A
#
# COMPACT_ATOMS: atom_id res chain seq x y z
N MET A 1 5.84 61.36 53.70
CA MET A 1 5.40 61.75 52.34
C MET A 1 6.04 60.76 51.35
N SER A 2 5.30 59.78 50.81
CA SER A 2 4.68 59.80 49.45
C SER A 2 5.76 59.75 48.34
N ARG A 3 5.85 58.84 47.35
CA ARG A 3 4.99 57.79 46.75
C ARG A 3 5.83 56.94 45.74
N ARG A 4 5.51 55.63 45.63
CA ARG A 4 5.39 54.70 44.44
C ARG A 4 6.29 54.92 43.19
N ARG A 5 6.83 53.88 42.51
CA ARG A 5 6.17 52.87 41.61
C ARG A 5 7.19 51.77 41.25
N ILE A 6 6.98 50.48 41.59
CA ILE A 6 6.51 49.33 40.77
C ILE A 6 6.84 49.38 39.27
N ALA A 7 7.61 48.40 38.79
CA ALA A 7 7.46 47.80 37.46
C ALA A 7 7.85 46.31 37.53
N ALA A 8 6.86 45.43 37.39
CA ALA A 8 7.00 43.99 37.27
C ALA A 8 7.13 43.62 35.78
N VAL A 9 8.04 42.69 35.44
CA VAL A 9 8.16 42.15 34.09
C VAL A 9 7.34 40.86 34.02
N THR A 10 6.22 40.94 33.32
CA THR A 10 5.35 39.80 32.99
C THR A 10 5.94 39.03 31.80
N ALA A 11 6.29 37.77 32.00
CA ALA A 11 6.57 36.84 30.91
C ALA A 11 5.25 36.33 30.32
N ALA A 12 5.00 36.61 29.04
CA ALA A 12 3.87 36.07 28.29
C ALA A 12 4.23 34.67 27.77
N LEU A 13 3.55 33.64 28.28
CA LEU A 13 3.62 32.27 27.77
C LEU A 13 2.51 32.10 26.73
N VAL A 14 2.85 32.05 25.44
CA VAL A 14 1.90 31.74 24.36
C VAL A 14 1.77 30.22 24.28
N LEU A 15 0.68 29.68 24.82
CA LEU A 15 0.22 28.31 24.57
C LEU A 15 -0.48 28.29 23.22
N ALA A 16 0.23 27.90 22.15
CA ALA A 16 -0.37 27.58 20.88
C ALA A 16 -1.05 26.20 20.99
N GLY A 17 -2.38 26.19 21.15
CA GLY A 17 -3.18 24.98 21.07
C GLY A 17 -3.26 24.49 19.62
N SER A 18 -2.66 23.34 19.33
CA SER A 18 -2.83 22.64 18.06
C SER A 18 -4.14 21.86 18.09
N ALA A 19 -5.14 22.32 17.34
CA ALA A 19 -6.34 21.54 17.04
C ALA A 19 -5.97 20.38 16.09
N PRO A 20 -6.39 19.14 16.34
CA PRO A 20 -6.16 18.05 15.40
C PRO A 20 -7.02 18.27 14.16
N VAL A 21 -6.36 18.44 13.00
CA VAL A 21 -7.02 18.36 11.70
C VAL A 21 -7.42 16.90 11.51
N LEU A 22 -8.72 16.62 11.60
CA LEU A 22 -9.30 15.32 11.23
C LEU A 22 -9.21 15.21 9.69
N LEU A 23 -8.11 14.63 9.20
CA LEU A 23 -8.04 14.15 7.82
C LEU A 23 -9.09 13.02 7.65
N PRO A 24 -9.76 12.92 6.49
CA PRO A 24 -10.61 11.77 6.20
C PRO A 24 -9.76 10.51 6.33
N ALA A 25 -10.20 9.56 7.17
CA ALA A 25 -9.61 8.24 7.17
C ALA A 25 -9.67 7.71 5.74
N ALA A 26 -8.54 7.33 5.17
CA ALA A 26 -8.51 6.60 3.91
C ALA A 26 -9.53 5.47 4.03
N THR A 27 -10.55 5.45 3.16
CA THR A 27 -11.42 4.29 3.03
C THR A 27 -10.51 3.15 2.63
N ALA A 28 -10.11 2.36 3.63
CA ALA A 28 -9.06 1.38 3.51
C ALA A 28 -9.36 0.42 2.36
N SER A 29 -8.33 0.02 1.60
CA SER A 29 -8.42 -0.87 0.44
C SER A 29 -9.26 -2.14 0.65
N ALA A 30 -9.39 -2.58 1.90
CA ALA A 30 -10.28 -3.67 2.30
C ALA A 30 -11.76 -3.43 1.93
N ALA A 31 -12.24 -2.18 1.95
CA ALA A 31 -13.60 -1.83 1.56
C ALA A 31 -13.81 -1.95 0.05
N ALA A 32 -12.81 -1.60 -0.77
CA ALA A 32 -12.90 -1.72 -2.22
C ALA A 32 -12.95 -3.19 -2.67
N CYS A 33 -12.20 -4.07 -2.00
CA CYS A 33 -12.26 -5.51 -2.28
C CYS A 33 -13.56 -6.17 -1.84
N SER A 34 -14.27 -5.62 -0.86
CA SER A 34 -15.45 -6.25 -0.29
C SER A 34 -16.61 -6.48 -1.27
N SER A 35 -16.58 -5.80 -2.42
CA SER A 35 -17.56 -5.93 -3.51
C SER A 35 -17.44 -7.23 -4.33
N TYR A 36 -16.26 -7.88 -4.32
CA TYR A 36 -16.04 -9.13 -5.06
C TYR A 36 -16.52 -10.36 -4.28
N PRO A 37 -17.04 -11.39 -4.97
CA PRO A 37 -17.48 -12.63 -4.33
C PRO A 37 -16.32 -13.37 -3.67
N ASN A 38 -16.58 -14.06 -2.57
CA ASN A 38 -15.59 -14.97 -1.98
C ASN A 38 -15.30 -16.14 -2.93
N TRP A 39 -14.06 -16.60 -2.94
CA TRP A 39 -13.65 -17.82 -3.63
C TRP A 39 -14.35 -19.04 -3.03
N VAL A 40 -14.68 -20.01 -3.87
CA VAL A 40 -15.37 -21.24 -3.51
C VAL A 40 -14.58 -22.42 -4.08
N ALA A 41 -14.17 -23.32 -3.19
CA ALA A 41 -13.41 -24.51 -3.57
C ALA A 41 -14.16 -25.37 -4.61
N GLY A 42 -13.47 -25.73 -5.69
CA GLY A 42 -14.01 -26.58 -6.75
C GLY A 42 -15.03 -25.91 -7.69
N LYS A 43 -15.32 -24.61 -7.52
CA LYS A 43 -16.12 -23.85 -8.48
C LYS A 43 -15.26 -23.47 -9.68
N ALA A 44 -15.75 -23.66 -10.91
CA ALA A 44 -15.08 -23.15 -12.10
C ALA A 44 -15.19 -21.62 -12.22
N TYR A 45 -14.13 -20.99 -12.71
CA TYR A 45 -14.00 -19.55 -12.97
C TYR A 45 -13.51 -19.30 -14.40
N ASN A 46 -14.04 -18.28 -15.06
CA ASN A 46 -13.55 -17.85 -16.37
C ASN A 46 -12.36 -16.91 -16.19
N ALA A 47 -11.53 -16.78 -17.23
CA ALA A 47 -10.52 -15.73 -17.26
C ALA A 47 -11.18 -14.35 -17.08
N GLY A 48 -10.60 -13.51 -16.23
CA GLY A 48 -11.12 -12.21 -15.82
C GLY A 48 -12.01 -12.23 -14.57
N ASP A 49 -12.43 -13.40 -14.08
CA ASP A 49 -13.20 -13.48 -12.83
C ASP A 49 -12.35 -13.03 -11.64
N ILE A 50 -12.91 -12.17 -10.79
CA ILE A 50 -12.25 -11.66 -9.58
C ILE A 50 -12.93 -12.23 -8.34
N VAL A 51 -12.14 -12.77 -7.42
CA VAL A 51 -12.61 -13.35 -6.15
C VAL A 51 -11.82 -12.84 -4.96
N ARG A 52 -12.45 -12.83 -3.78
CA ARG A 52 -11.75 -12.68 -2.49
C ARG A 52 -11.34 -14.02 -1.93
N TYR A 53 -10.09 -14.16 -1.52
CA TYR A 53 -9.59 -15.36 -0.88
C TYR A 53 -9.52 -15.21 0.65
N THR A 54 -9.29 -16.32 1.36
CA THR A 54 -9.33 -16.38 2.83
C THR A 54 -8.21 -15.58 3.51
N ASP A 55 -7.17 -15.21 2.78
CA ASP A 55 -6.09 -14.33 3.24
C ASP A 55 -6.49 -12.84 3.22
N GLY A 56 -7.73 -12.52 2.82
CA GLY A 56 -8.27 -11.17 2.76
C GLY A 56 -7.93 -10.41 1.48
N ARG A 57 -7.18 -11.00 0.54
CA ARG A 57 -6.84 -10.40 -0.75
C ARG A 57 -7.86 -10.75 -1.83
N ALA A 58 -7.85 -9.99 -2.92
CA ALA A 58 -8.55 -10.36 -4.14
C ALA A 58 -7.57 -10.99 -5.14
N TYR A 59 -8.09 -11.83 -6.03
CA TYR A 59 -7.35 -12.51 -7.08
C TYR A 59 -8.17 -12.49 -8.36
N ILE A 60 -7.52 -12.30 -9.51
CA ILE A 60 -8.11 -12.36 -10.84
C ILE A 60 -7.67 -13.65 -11.55
N ALA A 61 -8.60 -14.34 -12.20
CA ALA A 61 -8.28 -15.52 -12.99
C ALA A 61 -7.63 -15.09 -14.31
N GLU A 62 -6.38 -15.48 -14.58
CA GLU A 62 -5.73 -15.22 -15.87
C GLU A 62 -6.23 -16.17 -16.98
N HIS A 63 -6.57 -17.38 -16.56
CA HIS A 63 -7.01 -18.47 -17.44
C HIS A 63 -8.28 -19.11 -16.88
N ALA A 64 -9.02 -19.84 -17.72
CA ALA A 64 -10.18 -20.60 -17.28
C ALA A 64 -9.76 -21.62 -16.21
N ASN A 65 -10.28 -21.48 -14.99
CA ASN A 65 -9.84 -22.21 -13.83
C ASN A 65 -10.92 -23.20 -13.36
N PRO A 66 -10.62 -24.51 -13.25
CA PRO A 66 -11.59 -25.52 -12.79
C PRO A 66 -11.86 -25.52 -11.26
N GLY A 67 -11.41 -24.50 -10.52
CA GLY A 67 -11.60 -24.34 -9.08
C GLY A 67 -10.35 -24.59 -8.24
N TYR A 68 -9.17 -24.48 -8.85
CA TYR A 68 -7.90 -24.48 -8.15
C TYR A 68 -7.74 -23.24 -7.25
N ASP A 69 -6.94 -23.41 -6.22
CA ASP A 69 -6.71 -22.42 -5.17
C ASP A 69 -5.88 -21.21 -5.66
N PRO A 70 -6.33 -19.97 -5.37
CA PRO A 70 -5.61 -18.72 -5.67
C PRO A 70 -4.16 -18.63 -5.22
N THR A 71 -3.78 -19.35 -4.17
CA THR A 71 -2.43 -19.28 -3.60
C THR A 71 -1.51 -20.41 -4.06
N ILE A 72 -2.05 -21.47 -4.67
CA ILE A 72 -1.26 -22.63 -5.10
C ILE A 72 -0.81 -22.50 -6.55
N SER A 73 -1.65 -21.94 -7.42
CA SER A 73 -1.35 -21.88 -8.86
C SER A 73 -1.39 -20.46 -9.39
N THR A 74 -0.21 -19.86 -9.48
CA THR A 74 0.00 -18.55 -10.12
C THR A 74 -0.21 -18.57 -11.63
N TRP A 75 -0.46 -19.74 -12.24
CA TRP A 75 -0.83 -19.83 -13.66
C TRP A 75 -2.30 -19.53 -13.90
N TYR A 76 -3.16 -19.87 -12.92
CA TYR A 76 -4.58 -19.58 -13.01
C TYR A 76 -4.95 -18.26 -12.36
N TRP A 77 -4.22 -17.85 -11.32
CA TRP A 77 -4.58 -16.72 -10.48
C TRP A 77 -3.43 -15.73 -10.31
N GLU A 78 -3.76 -14.46 -10.39
CA GLU A 78 -2.90 -13.37 -9.98
C GLU A 78 -3.55 -12.55 -8.86
N PRO A 79 -2.80 -12.03 -7.89
CA PRO A 79 -3.37 -11.12 -6.88
C PRO A 79 -3.91 -9.86 -7.55
N TYR A 80 -5.00 -9.29 -7.05
CA TYR A 80 -5.69 -8.16 -7.66
C TYR A 80 -5.87 -7.01 -6.66
N ALA A 81 -5.49 -5.79 -7.06
CA ALA A 81 -5.68 -4.59 -6.25
C ALA A 81 -7.07 -3.98 -6.49
N CYS A 82 -7.84 -3.82 -5.43
CA CYS A 82 -9.23 -3.38 -5.53
C CYS A 82 -9.40 -1.87 -5.64
N ASP A 83 -8.31 -1.11 -5.46
CA ASP A 83 -8.36 0.34 -5.29
C ASP A 83 -8.45 1.11 -6.61
N ASN A 84 -8.23 0.47 -7.76
CA ASN A 84 -8.22 1.13 -9.07
C ASN A 84 -8.75 0.25 -10.21
N GLY A 85 -10.02 -0.17 -10.15
CA GLY A 85 -10.72 -0.76 -11.31
C GLY A 85 -10.09 -2.02 -11.92
N PRO A 86 -10.75 -2.65 -12.91
CA PRO A 86 -10.33 -3.90 -13.51
C PRO A 86 -9.01 -3.73 -14.27
N GLY A 87 -7.91 -4.21 -13.71
CA GLY A 87 -6.73 -4.52 -14.53
C GLY A 87 -5.33 -4.45 -13.90
N THR A 88 -5.15 -4.40 -12.57
CA THR A 88 -3.77 -4.35 -12.03
C THR A 88 -3.46 -5.52 -11.09
N PRO A 89 -2.75 -6.55 -11.60
CA PRO A 89 -2.16 -7.60 -10.80
C PRO A 89 -1.16 -7.04 -9.79
N VAL A 90 -1.24 -7.47 -8.52
CA VAL A 90 -0.26 -7.13 -7.50
C VAL A 90 0.75 -8.26 -7.45
N GLY A 91 1.98 -8.04 -7.92
CA GLY A 91 3.07 -8.96 -7.61
C GLY A 91 3.21 -9.12 -6.08
N ASN A 92 3.62 -10.30 -5.62
CA ASN A 92 3.93 -10.58 -4.19
C ASN A 92 5.14 -9.74 -3.71
N PHE A 93 4.97 -8.42 -3.62
CA PHE A 93 6.04 -7.50 -3.26
C PHE A 93 6.26 -7.47 -1.75
N VAL A 94 7.52 -7.44 -1.33
CA VAL A 94 7.92 -7.52 0.08
C VAL A 94 7.68 -6.23 0.87
N VAL A 95 7.38 -5.13 0.20
CA VAL A 95 7.00 -3.84 0.80
C VAL A 95 5.51 -3.66 0.60
N THR A 96 4.76 -3.47 1.70
CA THR A 96 3.31 -3.22 1.62
C THR A 96 3.02 -1.79 1.18
N GLU A 97 1.80 -1.53 0.70
CA GLU A 97 1.37 -0.16 0.38
C GLU A 97 1.46 0.79 1.58
N ALA A 98 1.13 0.31 2.78
CA ALA A 98 1.26 1.10 4.00
C ALA A 98 2.73 1.52 4.25
N GLN A 99 3.67 0.58 4.05
CA GLN A 99 5.10 0.88 4.15
C GLN A 99 5.56 1.83 3.05
N PHE A 100 5.08 1.66 1.81
CA PHE A 100 5.35 2.58 0.71
C PHE A 100 4.85 4.01 1.03
N ASN A 101 3.61 4.16 1.49
CA ASN A 101 3.06 5.45 1.90
C ASN A 101 3.83 6.07 3.08
N GLN A 102 4.35 5.25 3.99
CA GLN A 102 5.20 5.72 5.09
C GLN A 102 6.58 6.16 4.62
N MET A 103 7.18 5.47 3.64
CA MET A 103 8.47 5.84 3.05
C MET A 103 8.36 7.10 2.17
N PHE A 104 7.21 7.30 1.52
CA PHE A 104 6.99 8.37 0.55
C PHE A 104 5.73 9.20 0.88
N PRO A 105 5.73 9.94 2.02
CA PRO A 105 4.54 10.66 2.47
C PRO A 105 4.23 11.91 1.62
N ASN A 106 5.23 12.49 0.95
CA ASN A 106 5.11 13.73 0.17
C ASN A 106 5.29 13.53 -1.34
N ARG A 107 5.29 12.28 -1.82
CA ARG A 107 5.48 11.96 -3.23
C ARG A 107 4.47 12.68 -4.11
N ASN A 108 4.88 12.93 -5.35
CA ASN A 108 3.94 13.34 -6.38
C ASN A 108 2.88 12.22 -6.58
N PRO A 109 1.56 12.55 -6.66
CA PRO A 109 0.50 11.57 -6.88
C PRO A 109 0.66 10.70 -8.14
N PHE A 110 1.48 11.12 -9.10
CA PHE A 110 1.89 10.31 -10.25
C PHE A 110 2.57 8.98 -9.84
N TYR A 111 3.36 8.98 -8.76
CA TYR A 111 4.05 7.79 -8.27
C TYR A 111 3.13 7.00 -7.33
N THR A 112 2.48 5.96 -7.87
CA THR A 112 1.54 5.12 -7.14
C THR A 112 2.15 3.77 -6.76
N TYR A 113 1.72 3.20 -5.64
CA TYR A 113 2.12 1.85 -5.25
C TYR A 113 1.66 0.81 -6.26
N SER A 114 0.45 0.97 -6.82
CA SER A 114 -0.06 0.12 -7.90
C SER A 114 0.80 0.18 -9.17
N GLY A 115 1.27 1.38 -9.55
CA GLY A 115 2.20 1.53 -10.67
C GLY A 115 3.52 0.79 -10.44
N LEU A 116 4.06 0.86 -9.22
CA LEU A 116 5.25 0.10 -8.83
C LEU A 116 4.99 -1.41 -8.93
N THR A 117 3.91 -1.92 -8.32
CA THR A 117 3.66 -3.37 -8.27
C THR A 117 3.32 -3.98 -9.62
N ALA A 118 2.65 -3.22 -10.50
CA ALA A 118 2.41 -3.63 -11.89
C ALA A 118 3.72 -3.82 -12.68
N ALA A 119 4.69 -2.92 -12.46
CA ALA A 119 5.98 -2.94 -13.14
C ALA A 119 6.89 -4.10 -12.71
N LEU A 120 6.63 -4.72 -11.55
CA LEU A 120 7.45 -5.84 -11.03
C LEU A 120 7.47 -7.04 -11.97
N SER A 121 6.39 -7.26 -12.73
CA SER A 121 6.29 -8.34 -13.72
C SER A 121 7.38 -8.29 -14.79
N ALA A 122 7.91 -7.10 -15.11
CA ALA A 122 9.00 -6.92 -16.06
C ALA A 122 10.35 -7.42 -15.52
N TYR A 123 10.49 -7.54 -14.20
CA TYR A 123 11.73 -7.94 -13.52
C TYR A 123 11.44 -9.03 -12.48
N PRO A 124 11.12 -10.26 -12.91
CA PRO A 124 10.64 -11.31 -12.01
C PRO A 124 11.65 -11.76 -10.93
N GLY A 125 12.95 -11.42 -11.08
CA GLY A 125 13.98 -11.68 -10.07
C GLY A 125 14.14 -10.60 -9.00
N PHE A 126 13.58 -9.40 -9.23
CA PHE A 126 13.70 -8.26 -8.33
C PHE A 126 12.86 -8.48 -7.07
N ALA A 127 13.50 -8.40 -5.90
CA ALA A 127 12.90 -8.58 -4.58
C ALA A 127 12.17 -9.94 -4.40
N THR A 128 12.51 -10.94 -5.20
CA THR A 128 11.96 -12.31 -5.13
C THR A 128 13.06 -13.37 -4.95
N THR A 129 14.34 -12.99 -5.05
CA THR A 129 15.49 -13.88 -5.00
C THR A 129 16.16 -13.92 -3.61
N GLY A 130 16.58 -15.10 -3.17
CA GLY A 130 17.29 -15.28 -1.90
C GLY A 130 16.37 -15.37 -0.67
N SER A 131 16.93 -15.11 0.51
CA SER A 131 16.16 -15.12 1.77
C SER A 131 15.27 -13.88 1.88
N ASP A 132 14.24 -13.92 2.74
CA ASP A 132 13.37 -12.77 2.96
C ASP A 132 14.12 -11.51 3.42
N THR A 133 15.23 -11.70 4.14
CA THR A 133 16.13 -10.59 4.50
C THR A 133 16.74 -9.95 3.25
N VAL A 134 17.25 -10.75 2.31
CA VAL A 134 17.85 -10.26 1.05
C VAL A 134 16.80 -9.55 0.20
N LYS A 135 15.61 -10.13 0.05
CA LYS A 135 14.51 -9.51 -0.72
C LYS A 135 14.12 -8.14 -0.16
N LYS A 136 13.98 -8.03 1.17
CA LYS A 136 13.67 -6.75 1.84
C LYS A 136 14.81 -5.74 1.70
N GLN A 137 16.07 -6.19 1.76
CA GLN A 137 17.23 -5.33 1.55
C GLN A 137 17.28 -4.80 0.12
N GLU A 138 17.02 -5.64 -0.88
CA GLU A 138 16.98 -5.22 -2.29
C GLU A 138 15.87 -4.19 -2.53
N ALA A 139 14.65 -4.46 -2.06
CA ALA A 139 13.52 -3.54 -2.17
C ALA A 139 13.81 -2.20 -1.46
N ALA A 140 14.38 -2.25 -0.25
CA ALA A 140 14.75 -1.05 0.50
C ALA A 140 15.85 -0.25 -0.20
N ALA A 141 16.88 -0.92 -0.76
CA ALA A 141 17.96 -0.27 -1.48
C ALA A 141 17.45 0.45 -2.72
N PHE A 142 16.59 -0.21 -3.51
CA PHE A 142 15.97 0.41 -4.68
C PHE A 142 15.13 1.63 -4.29
N LEU A 143 14.20 1.48 -3.35
CA LEU A 143 13.31 2.58 -2.94
C LEU A 143 14.09 3.74 -2.29
N ALA A 144 15.14 3.46 -1.53
CA ALA A 144 15.99 4.50 -0.95
C ALA A 144 16.73 5.31 -2.03
N ASN A 145 17.26 4.65 -3.06
CA ASN A 145 17.88 5.35 -4.19
C ASN A 145 16.84 6.17 -4.97
N VAL A 146 15.65 5.62 -5.24
CA VAL A 146 14.56 6.39 -5.87
C VAL A 146 14.22 7.63 -5.05
N SER A 147 14.09 7.48 -3.72
CA SER A 147 13.84 8.61 -2.82
C SER A 147 14.93 9.69 -2.92
N HIS A 148 16.20 9.27 -3.02
CA HIS A 148 17.33 10.19 -3.18
C HIS A 148 17.25 10.98 -4.49
N GLU A 149 16.93 10.30 -5.60
CA GLU A 149 16.87 10.92 -6.93
C GLU A 149 15.64 11.81 -7.13
N THR A 150 14.53 11.54 -6.43
CA THR A 150 13.26 12.26 -6.63
C THR A 150 12.85 13.18 -5.50
N GLY A 151 13.57 13.19 -4.38
CA GLY A 151 13.27 14.04 -3.22
C GLY A 151 12.13 13.52 -2.32
N GLY A 152 11.86 12.22 -2.35
CA GLY A 152 10.86 11.56 -1.48
C GLY A 152 9.40 11.85 -1.84
#